data_AF-A0A1F3ARG6-F1
#
_entry.id   AF-A0A1F3ARG6-F1
#
_cell.length_a   1.000
_cell.length_b   1.000
_cell.length_c   1.000
_cell.angle_alpha   90.00
_cell.angle_beta   90.00
_cell.angle_gamma   90.00
#
_symmetry.space_group_name_H-M   'P 1'
#
loop_
_entity.id
_entity.type
_entity.pdbx_description
1 polymer ?
#
loop_
_entity_poly.entity_id
_entity_poly.type
_entity_poly.pdbx_seq_one_letter_code
_entity_poly.pdbx_strand_id
1 'polypeptide(L)'
;MAVYGFGPFVLDLRERRLLRDGQLLPVAGKSLEVLGILAEAGGRLVDRETFNARLWPDVTVEDRNLTVHISSLRKALNGHHPSVECIETVARAGYRMALPVQLLGPADPPSGLPPPSGLHFIKAEARANLNKVERVPALRALGLFERALALDPNDADCHAGMASTYLLMTSTTIRRPLPIDEGTRLAREAAHRALVLDETNGEARGVLGRLRMIYERDWPGAEADLARAVALAPQSPDAAFALALFLLATSRPDEAVTTLARARGLDPLRRDIIEHLGLAHWMAAEGEQSLAALGEAVSIDPTARRPRFRRMLVLDQLGRHDEAMAERRIWLELFDHAPFAARLDGLMRTDGHRAAMLEWIAMLERLNQWYEVAIQRMVIDDATGALDALERAVSEHADSIIYMGTYPSFHPLHGESRYQRLMRQLGLAKCQPQGAAPRQG
;
A
#
# COMPACT_ATOMS: atom_id res chain seq x y z
N MET A 1 -13.29 18.63 0.39
CA MET A 1 -14.49 18.40 1.24
C MET A 1 -14.55 19.49 2.30
N ALA A 2 -15.76 19.91 2.68
CA ALA A 2 -16.03 21.08 3.51
C ALA A 2 -16.20 20.74 5.00
N VAL A 3 -16.12 21.78 5.86
CA VAL A 3 -16.47 21.71 7.28
C VAL A 3 -17.77 22.49 7.49
N TYR A 4 -18.75 21.84 8.10
CA TYR A 4 -20.06 22.43 8.37
C TYR A 4 -20.27 22.60 9.86
N GLY A 5 -20.76 23.78 10.25
CA GLY A 5 -21.21 24.08 11.61
C GLY A 5 -22.72 24.14 11.65
N PHE A 6 -23.33 23.55 12.68
CA PHE A 6 -24.75 23.69 12.97
C PHE A 6 -25.00 23.50 14.47
N GLY A 7 -25.54 24.51 15.14
CA GLY A 7 -25.65 24.49 16.61
C GLY A 7 -24.29 24.24 17.30
N PRO A 8 -24.20 23.33 18.29
CA PRO A 8 -22.94 22.97 18.96
C PRO A 8 -22.07 21.99 18.15
N PHE A 9 -22.46 21.66 16.92
CA PHE A 9 -21.82 20.61 16.14
C PHE A 9 -20.89 21.15 15.06
N VAL A 10 -19.78 20.44 14.87
CA VAL A 10 -18.85 20.64 13.76
C VAL A 10 -18.67 19.32 13.01
N LEU A 11 -19.14 19.27 11.77
CA LEU A 11 -18.99 18.13 10.88
C LEU A 11 -17.79 18.36 9.95
N ASP A 12 -16.74 17.57 10.13
CA ASP A 12 -15.55 17.60 9.28
C ASP A 12 -15.57 16.39 8.35
N LEU A 13 -16.03 16.62 7.11
CA LEU A 13 -16.14 15.55 6.12
C LEU A 13 -14.78 15.09 5.58
N ARG A 14 -13.69 15.84 5.80
CA ARG A 14 -12.33 15.45 5.38
C ARG A 14 -11.80 14.34 6.29
N GLU A 15 -11.95 14.56 7.60
CA GLU A 15 -11.51 13.64 8.65
C GLU A 15 -12.58 12.62 9.04
N ARG A 16 -13.73 12.63 8.34
CA ARG A 16 -14.91 11.79 8.63
C ARG A 16 -15.28 11.77 10.13
N ARG A 17 -15.32 12.95 10.76
CA ARG A 17 -15.63 13.10 12.18
C ARG A 17 -16.72 14.13 12.42
N LEU A 18 -17.48 13.90 13.49
CA LEU A 18 -18.47 14.83 14.02
C LEU A 18 -18.03 15.22 15.43
N LEU A 19 -17.96 16.52 15.71
CA LEU A 19 -17.65 17.06 17.02
C LEU A 19 -18.90 17.70 17.61
N ARG A 20 -19.06 17.63 18.94
CA ARG A 20 -20.02 18.39 19.73
C ARG A 20 -19.25 19.13 20.81
N ASP A 21 -19.32 20.46 20.84
CA ASP A 21 -18.59 21.30 21.80
C ASP A 21 -17.08 20.96 21.84
N GLY A 22 -16.50 20.62 20.68
CA GLY A 22 -15.09 20.24 20.53
C GLY A 22 -14.75 18.77 20.85
N GLN A 23 -15.69 17.98 21.38
CA GLN A 23 -15.49 16.55 21.67
C GLN A 23 -16.01 15.65 20.54
N LEU A 24 -15.30 14.54 20.28
CA LEU A 24 -15.69 13.58 19.25
C LEU A 24 -17.02 12.89 19.61
N LEU A 25 -18.00 13.02 18.71
CA LEU A 25 -19.28 12.34 18.79
C LEU A 25 -19.26 11.13 17.83
N PRO A 26 -19.18 9.89 18.34
CA PRO A 26 -19.08 8.71 17.49
C PRO A 26 -20.38 8.50 16.70
N VAL A 27 -20.25 8.41 15.38
CA VAL A 27 -21.34 8.15 14.44
C VAL A 27 -20.88 7.11 13.41
N ALA A 28 -21.74 6.14 13.10
CA ALA A 28 -21.45 5.13 12.08
C ALA A 28 -21.14 5.78 10.72
N GLY A 29 -20.18 5.23 9.98
CA GLY A 29 -19.66 5.83 8.74
C GLY A 29 -20.74 6.18 7.71
N LYS A 30 -21.76 5.33 7.55
CA LYS A 30 -22.87 5.56 6.62
C LYS A 30 -23.86 6.64 7.11
N SER A 31 -24.11 6.69 8.41
CA SER A 31 -24.88 7.78 9.04
C SER A 31 -24.15 9.12 8.89
N LEU A 32 -22.82 9.14 8.97
CA LEU A 32 -22.04 10.36 8.74
C LEU A 32 -22.16 10.86 7.28
N GLU A 33 -22.19 9.95 6.30
CA GLU A 33 -22.42 10.29 4.89
C GLU A 33 -23.81 10.89 4.67
N VAL A 34 -24.86 10.32 5.28
CA VAL A 34 -26.22 10.90 5.28
C VAL A 34 -26.22 12.32 5.84
N LEU A 35 -25.54 12.53 6.98
CA LEU A 35 -25.42 13.84 7.60
C LEU A 35 -24.65 14.84 6.73
N GLY A 36 -23.62 14.38 6.00
CA GLY A 36 -22.88 15.18 5.04
C GLY A 36 -23.76 15.70 3.90
N ILE A 37 -24.61 14.85 3.33
CA ILE A 37 -25.57 15.24 2.28
C ILE A 37 -26.57 16.29 2.81
N LEU A 38 -27.07 16.11 4.03
CA LEU A 38 -27.98 17.06 4.68
C LEU A 38 -27.31 18.41 4.98
N ALA A 39 -26.05 18.38 5.42
CA ALA A 39 -25.27 19.58 5.69
C ALA A 39 -24.94 20.36 4.41
N GLU A 40 -24.56 19.67 3.33
CA GLU A 40 -24.37 20.25 1.99
C GLU A 40 -25.65 20.90 1.44
N ALA A 41 -26.82 20.33 1.74
CA ALA A 41 -28.10 20.90 1.33
C ALA A 41 -28.43 22.21 2.06
N GLY A 42 -27.79 22.50 3.20
CA GLY A 42 -27.89 23.78 3.89
C GLY A 42 -29.30 24.09 4.41
N GLY A 43 -30.06 23.07 4.80
CA GLY A 43 -31.47 23.22 5.23
C GLY A 43 -32.50 23.08 4.10
N ARG A 44 -32.07 22.92 2.84
CA ARG A 44 -32.98 22.51 1.75
C ARG A 44 -33.40 21.06 1.91
N LEU A 45 -34.60 20.74 1.41
CA LEU A 45 -35.11 19.38 1.38
C LEU A 45 -34.27 18.51 0.46
N VAL A 46 -33.85 17.35 0.96
CA VAL A 46 -33.23 16.29 0.18
C VAL A 46 -34.23 15.14 0.09
N ASP A 47 -34.62 14.79 -1.14
CA ASP A 47 -35.52 13.68 -1.39
C ASP A 47 -34.82 12.32 -1.25
N ARG A 48 -35.63 11.26 -1.15
CA ARG A 48 -35.12 9.89 -0.94
C ARG A 48 -34.33 9.37 -2.14
N GLU A 49 -34.70 9.76 -3.35
CA GLU A 49 -34.02 9.34 -4.57
C GLU A 49 -32.59 9.88 -4.63
N THR A 50 -32.39 11.14 -4.21
CA THR A 50 -31.08 11.78 -4.09
C THR A 50 -30.19 11.05 -3.08
N PHE A 51 -30.74 10.62 -1.94
CA PHE A 51 -29.98 9.80 -0.99
C PHE A 51 -29.58 8.46 -1.60
N ASN A 52 -30.51 7.76 -2.26
CA ASN A 52 -30.24 6.48 -2.86
C ASN A 52 -29.18 6.58 -3.96
N ALA A 53 -29.31 7.55 -4.87
CA ALA A 53 -28.35 7.78 -5.95
C ALA A 53 -26.94 8.12 -5.43
N ARG A 54 -26.81 8.88 -4.33
CA ARG A 54 -25.51 9.29 -3.80
C ARG A 54 -24.86 8.27 -2.87
N LEU A 55 -25.65 7.53 -2.10
CA LEU A 55 -25.15 6.60 -1.09
C LEU A 55 -25.09 5.16 -1.57
N TRP A 56 -25.96 4.78 -2.50
CA TRP A 56 -26.12 3.40 -2.99
C TRP A 56 -26.40 3.39 -4.51
N PRO A 57 -25.49 3.90 -5.35
CA PRO A 57 -25.73 4.03 -6.80
C PRO A 57 -25.96 2.68 -7.51
N ASP A 58 -25.40 1.59 -6.99
CA ASP A 58 -25.42 0.26 -7.62
C ASP A 58 -26.23 -0.79 -6.83
N VAL A 59 -27.05 -0.36 -5.86
CA VAL A 59 -27.81 -1.28 -4.99
C VAL A 59 -29.23 -0.77 -4.76
N THR A 60 -30.23 -1.62 -5.03
CA THR A 60 -31.62 -1.34 -4.66
C THR A 60 -31.78 -1.54 -3.15
N VAL A 61 -31.94 -0.44 -2.41
CA VAL A 61 -32.09 -0.47 -0.96
C VAL A 61 -33.54 -0.18 -0.57
N GLU A 62 -34.09 -0.94 0.39
CA GLU A 62 -35.41 -0.68 0.95
C GLU A 62 -35.43 0.63 1.76
N ASP A 63 -36.55 1.36 1.72
CA ASP A 63 -36.77 2.65 2.40
C ASP A 63 -36.47 2.64 3.91
N ARG A 64 -36.51 1.45 4.53
CA ARG A 64 -36.22 1.25 5.94
C ARG A 64 -34.77 1.61 6.29
N ASN A 65 -33.82 1.46 5.36
CA ASN A 65 -32.39 1.64 5.65
C ASN A 65 -32.02 3.12 5.92
N LEU A 66 -32.51 4.04 5.08
CA LEU A 66 -32.34 5.48 5.31
C LEU A 66 -32.99 5.93 6.63
N THR A 67 -34.15 5.37 6.96
CA THR A 67 -34.88 5.66 8.20
C THR A 67 -34.11 5.24 9.45
N VAL A 68 -33.39 4.11 9.40
CA VAL A 68 -32.51 3.65 10.49
C VAL A 68 -31.34 4.63 10.69
N HIS A 69 -30.68 5.07 9.61
CA HIS A 69 -29.59 6.03 9.70
C HIS A 69 -30.03 7.40 10.25
N ILE A 70 -31.19 7.90 9.82
CA ILE A 70 -31.77 9.15 10.35
C ILE A 70 -32.13 9.01 11.84
N SER A 71 -32.69 7.87 12.25
CA SER A 71 -33.01 7.61 13.66
C SER A 71 -31.76 7.55 14.53
N SER A 72 -30.70 6.91 14.05
CA SER A 72 -29.39 6.87 14.73
C SER A 72 -28.77 8.27 14.86
N LEU A 73 -28.81 9.07 13.79
CA LEU A 73 -28.34 10.46 13.81
C LEU A 73 -29.12 11.32 14.79
N ARG A 74 -30.46 11.24 14.81
CA ARG A 74 -31.29 11.98 15.77
C ARG A 74 -30.94 11.62 17.21
N LYS A 75 -30.72 10.33 17.49
CA LYS A 75 -30.29 9.86 18.82
C LYS A 75 -28.93 10.45 19.22
N ALA A 76 -27.97 10.46 18.29
CA ALA A 76 -26.63 11.00 18.53
C ALA A 76 -26.65 12.53 18.71
N LEU A 77 -27.37 13.26 17.86
CA LEU A 77 -27.40 14.73 17.87
C LEU A 77 -28.25 15.28 19.03
N ASN A 78 -29.45 14.75 19.25
CA ASN A 78 -30.36 15.31 20.26
C ASN A 78 -29.99 14.86 21.69
N GLY A 79 -29.20 13.79 21.85
CA GLY A 79 -28.83 13.25 23.16
C GLY A 79 -30.06 12.95 24.04
N HIS A 80 -30.02 13.36 25.31
CA HIS A 80 -31.13 13.22 26.27
C HIS A 80 -32.10 14.41 26.30
N HIS A 81 -31.94 15.40 25.41
CA HIS A 81 -32.81 16.59 25.32
C HIS A 81 -33.64 16.57 24.02
N PRO A 82 -34.82 15.91 24.02
CA PRO A 82 -35.61 15.66 22.82
C PRO A 82 -36.33 16.90 22.25
N SER A 83 -36.22 18.08 22.86
CA SER A 83 -36.97 19.29 22.49
C SER A 83 -36.38 20.10 21.34
N VAL A 84 -35.17 19.77 20.85
CA VAL A 84 -34.57 20.39 19.66
C VAL A 84 -34.38 19.33 18.59
N GLU A 85 -35.23 19.34 17.58
CA GLU A 85 -35.13 18.42 16.46
C GLU A 85 -34.02 18.92 15.51
N CYS A 86 -32.87 18.23 15.43
CA CYS A 86 -31.77 18.64 14.54
C CYS A 86 -32.00 18.29 13.06
N ILE A 87 -32.76 17.22 12.79
CA ILE A 87 -33.11 16.75 11.44
C ILE A 87 -34.62 16.61 11.38
N GLU A 88 -35.27 17.31 10.45
CA GLU A 88 -36.72 17.30 10.25
C GLU A 88 -37.12 16.28 9.18
N THR A 89 -38.24 15.60 9.40
CA THR A 89 -38.87 14.75 8.37
C THR A 89 -39.98 15.53 7.67
N VAL A 90 -39.85 15.71 6.35
CA VAL A 90 -40.92 16.26 5.52
C VAL A 90 -41.74 15.10 4.97
N ALA A 91 -42.99 14.98 5.43
CA ALA A 91 -43.85 13.85 5.14
C ALA A 91 -43.92 13.56 3.64
N ARG A 92 -43.69 12.29 3.27
CA ARG A 92 -43.68 11.76 1.90
C ARG A 92 -42.64 12.38 0.95
N ALA A 93 -41.83 13.35 1.37
CA ALA A 93 -40.88 14.03 0.50
C ALA A 93 -39.40 13.71 0.81
N GLY A 94 -38.98 13.74 2.07
CA GLY A 94 -37.58 13.49 2.43
C GLY A 94 -37.17 14.08 3.77
N TYR A 95 -35.91 14.53 3.87
CA TYR A 95 -35.31 15.04 5.10
C TYR A 95 -34.58 16.36 4.87
N ARG A 96 -34.51 17.21 5.89
CA ARG A 96 -33.70 18.44 5.88
C ARG A 96 -33.10 18.74 7.26
N MET A 97 -32.06 19.56 7.28
CA MET A 97 -31.54 20.11 8.53
C MET A 97 -32.53 21.14 9.09
N ALA A 98 -32.90 20.95 10.36
CA ALA A 98 -33.76 21.90 11.08
C ALA A 98 -32.95 23.03 11.72
N LEU A 99 -31.67 22.78 12.01
CA LEU A 99 -30.73 23.81 12.44
C LEU A 99 -30.13 24.54 11.23
N PRO A 100 -29.94 25.87 11.30
CA PRO A 100 -29.18 26.60 10.30
C PRO A 100 -27.77 26.00 10.15
N VAL A 101 -27.44 25.59 8.93
CA VAL A 101 -26.10 25.09 8.61
C VAL A 101 -25.26 26.23 8.07
N GLN A 102 -24.15 26.49 8.73
CA GLN A 102 -23.15 27.43 8.26
C GLN A 102 -21.99 26.63 7.67
N LEU A 103 -21.63 26.94 6.44
CA LEU A 103 -20.31 26.58 5.94
C LEU A 103 -19.32 27.44 6.73
N LEU A 104 -18.58 26.85 7.68
CA LEU A 104 -17.60 27.57 8.50
C LEU A 104 -16.33 27.94 7.70
N GLY A 105 -16.49 28.07 6.37
CA GLY A 105 -15.46 28.22 5.35
C GLY A 105 -14.90 26.88 4.83
N PRO A 106 -14.40 26.82 3.58
CA PRO A 106 -13.17 26.10 3.31
C PRO A 106 -12.04 26.89 4.00
N ALA A 107 -11.88 26.74 5.31
CA ALA A 107 -11.06 27.70 6.05
C ALA A 107 -9.56 27.38 5.91
N ASP A 108 -8.82 28.38 5.42
CA ASP A 108 -7.38 28.54 5.59
C ASP A 108 -6.95 28.29 7.05
N PRO A 109 -5.73 27.78 7.26
CA PRO A 109 -5.22 27.34 8.55
C PRO A 109 -5.03 28.53 9.52
N PRO A 110 -4.91 28.26 10.83
CA PRO A 110 -4.64 29.28 11.84
C PRO A 110 -3.42 30.13 11.45
N SER A 111 -3.62 31.45 11.49
CA SER A 111 -2.65 32.50 11.17
C SER A 111 -1.35 32.31 11.96
N GLY A 112 -0.31 31.88 11.24
CA GLY A 112 1.03 31.59 11.75
C GLY A 112 1.79 30.60 10.87
N LEU A 113 1.06 29.78 10.09
CA LEU A 113 1.61 28.93 9.03
C LEU A 113 0.94 29.26 7.69
N PRO A 114 1.69 29.27 6.57
CA PRO A 114 1.14 29.57 5.25
C PRO A 114 0.07 28.54 4.84
N PRO A 115 -0.89 28.91 3.96
CA PRO A 115 -2.02 28.05 3.62
C PRO A 115 -1.59 26.74 2.92
N PRO A 116 -2.36 25.62 3.06
CA PRO A 116 -2.07 24.33 2.41
C PRO A 116 -2.45 24.35 0.91
N SER A 117 -2.06 25.40 0.22
CA SER A 117 -2.25 25.65 -1.21
C SER A 117 -0.95 26.02 -1.92
N GLY A 118 0.15 26.17 -1.17
CA GLY A 118 1.48 26.32 -1.74
C GLY A 118 1.99 25.01 -2.37
N LEU A 119 2.73 25.15 -3.47
CA LEU A 119 3.38 24.04 -4.21
C LEU A 119 4.03 23.01 -3.27
N HIS A 120 4.71 23.48 -2.22
CA HIS A 120 5.35 22.64 -1.20
C HIS A 120 4.37 21.68 -0.47
N PHE A 121 3.18 22.16 -0.08
CA PHE A 121 2.20 21.32 0.62
C PHE A 121 1.60 20.26 -0.32
N ILE A 122 1.30 20.65 -1.57
CA ILE A 122 0.79 19.73 -2.60
C ILE A 122 1.83 18.61 -2.84
N LYS A 123 3.11 18.98 -2.97
CA LYS A 123 4.22 18.02 -3.08
C LYS A 123 4.27 17.08 -1.87
N ALA A 124 4.23 17.62 -0.65
CA ALA A 124 4.26 16.80 0.57
C ALA A 124 3.08 15.82 0.66
N GLU A 125 1.86 16.25 0.32
CA GLU A 125 0.68 15.37 0.27
C GLU A 125 0.83 14.30 -0.82
N ALA A 126 1.38 14.66 -2.00
CA ALA A 126 1.66 13.70 -3.07
C ALA A 126 2.62 12.62 -2.61
N ARG A 127 3.71 13.00 -1.93
CA ARG A 127 4.72 12.09 -1.35
C ARG A 127 4.11 11.17 -0.29
N ALA A 128 3.32 11.71 0.62
CA ALA A 128 2.66 10.91 1.64
C ALA A 128 1.70 9.86 1.05
N ASN A 129 1.07 10.15 -0.09
CA ASN A 129 0.25 9.18 -0.82
C ASN A 129 1.11 8.15 -1.58
N LEU A 130 2.23 8.57 -2.17
CA LEU A 130 3.16 7.67 -2.87
C LEU A 130 3.78 6.61 -1.94
N ASN A 131 4.02 6.95 -0.67
CA ASN A 131 4.53 6.01 0.35
C ASN A 131 3.51 4.91 0.73
N LYS A 132 2.26 5.02 0.27
CA LYS A 132 1.24 3.97 0.40
C LYS A 132 1.23 3.17 -0.90
N VAL A 133 1.78 1.96 -0.85
CA VAL A 133 1.93 1.01 -1.98
C VAL A 133 0.56 0.42 -2.36
N GLU A 134 -0.35 1.28 -2.82
CA GLU A 134 -1.73 0.96 -3.16
C GLU A 134 -2.22 1.81 -4.34
N ARG A 135 -3.14 1.26 -5.14
CA ARG A 135 -3.65 1.94 -6.35
C ARG A 135 -4.27 3.31 -6.07
N VAL A 136 -5.16 3.39 -5.08
CA VAL A 136 -5.93 4.62 -4.83
C VAL A 136 -5.01 5.76 -4.34
N PRO A 137 -4.13 5.54 -3.35
CA PRO A 137 -3.09 6.50 -3.01
C PRO A 137 -2.18 6.86 -4.19
N ALA A 138 -1.73 5.90 -5.01
CA ALA A 138 -0.89 6.20 -6.18
C ALA A 138 -1.58 7.13 -7.18
N LEU A 139 -2.87 6.89 -7.50
CA LEU A 139 -3.66 7.79 -8.36
C LEU A 139 -3.81 9.18 -7.74
N ARG A 140 -3.96 9.26 -6.42
CA ARG A 140 -4.03 10.54 -5.71
C ARG A 140 -2.70 11.28 -5.74
N ALA A 141 -1.58 10.57 -5.57
CA ALA A 141 -0.25 11.14 -5.70
C ALA A 141 -0.03 11.72 -7.11
N LEU A 142 -0.41 10.97 -8.16
CA LEU A 142 -0.32 11.42 -9.55
C LEU A 142 -1.10 12.72 -9.77
N GLY A 143 -2.38 12.76 -9.37
CA GLY A 143 -3.21 13.96 -9.52
C GLY A 143 -2.71 15.16 -8.70
N LEU A 144 -2.03 14.94 -7.57
CA LEU A 144 -1.39 16.00 -6.80
C LEU A 144 -0.13 16.52 -7.50
N PHE A 145 0.71 15.65 -8.07
CA PHE A 145 1.86 16.06 -8.87
C PHE A 145 1.43 16.82 -10.14
N GLU A 146 0.37 16.40 -10.81
CA GLU A 146 -0.20 17.13 -11.95
C GLU A 146 -0.66 18.55 -11.55
N ARG A 147 -1.34 18.68 -10.41
CA ARG A 147 -1.73 19.99 -9.86
C ARG A 147 -0.53 20.84 -9.47
N ALA A 148 0.52 20.23 -8.93
CA ALA A 148 1.78 20.92 -8.61
C ALA A 148 2.45 21.45 -9.89
N LEU A 149 2.51 20.64 -10.95
CA LEU A 149 3.06 21.03 -12.25
C LEU A 149 2.21 22.07 -12.98
N ALA A 150 0.91 22.16 -12.71
CA ALA A 150 0.07 23.25 -13.21
C ALA A 150 0.46 24.61 -12.59
N LEU A 151 1.05 24.61 -11.38
CA LEU A 151 1.57 25.82 -10.72
C LEU A 151 3.01 26.12 -11.15
N ASP A 152 3.84 25.08 -11.27
CA ASP A 152 5.22 25.18 -11.78
C ASP A 152 5.55 24.01 -12.73
N PRO A 153 5.45 24.22 -14.06
CA PRO A 153 5.73 23.17 -15.04
C PRO A 153 7.18 22.66 -15.06
N ASN A 154 8.11 23.43 -14.46
CA ASN A 154 9.54 23.15 -14.45
C ASN A 154 10.04 22.61 -13.10
N ASP A 155 9.15 22.22 -12.19
CA ASP A 155 9.52 21.58 -10.92
C ASP A 155 10.04 20.16 -11.17
N ALA A 156 11.36 19.98 -11.11
CA ALA A 156 12.03 18.70 -11.35
C ALA A 156 11.58 17.60 -10.38
N ASP A 157 11.33 17.93 -9.10
CA ASP A 157 10.91 16.93 -8.11
C ASP A 157 9.49 16.43 -8.39
N CYS A 158 8.62 17.26 -8.95
CA CYS A 158 7.28 16.83 -9.33
C CYS A 158 7.35 15.82 -10.47
N HIS A 159 8.18 16.07 -11.48
CA HIS A 159 8.44 15.09 -12.56
C HIS A 159 9.06 13.80 -12.00
N ALA A 160 10.00 13.88 -11.05
CA ALA A 160 10.57 12.72 -10.39
C ALA A 160 9.52 11.92 -9.58
N GLY A 161 8.64 12.62 -8.85
CA GLY A 161 7.53 12.01 -8.13
C GLY A 161 6.51 11.33 -9.03
N MET A 162 6.20 11.90 -10.20
CA MET A 162 5.40 11.23 -11.22
C MET A 162 6.09 9.96 -11.73
N ALA A 163 7.41 10.02 -11.97
CA ALA A 163 8.19 8.87 -12.41
C ALA A 163 8.11 7.70 -11.41
N SER A 164 8.30 7.99 -10.12
CA SER A 164 8.14 7.02 -9.03
C SER A 164 6.72 6.47 -8.94
N THR A 165 5.71 7.32 -9.18
CA THR A 165 4.29 6.92 -9.16
C THR A 165 3.97 5.96 -10.31
N TYR A 166 4.43 6.25 -11.54
CA TYR A 166 4.25 5.35 -12.67
C TYR A 166 4.98 4.02 -12.47
N LEU A 167 6.21 4.05 -11.95
CA LEU A 167 6.95 2.83 -11.62
C LEU A 167 6.19 1.98 -10.58
N LEU A 168 5.65 2.60 -9.53
CA LEU A 168 4.80 1.92 -8.54
C LEU A 168 3.55 1.31 -9.19
N MET A 169 2.84 2.07 -10.03
CA MET A 169 1.62 1.61 -10.70
C MET A 169 1.87 0.49 -11.72
N THR A 170 3.12 0.26 -12.12
CA THR A 170 3.52 -0.85 -12.99
C THR A 170 3.71 -2.16 -12.21
N SER A 171 3.91 -2.10 -10.88
CA SER A 171 4.17 -3.29 -10.05
C SER A 171 2.97 -4.25 -10.03
N THR A 172 3.26 -5.54 -10.19
CA THR A 172 2.24 -6.61 -10.12
C THR A 172 1.62 -6.77 -8.73
N THR A 173 2.26 -6.18 -7.71
CA THR A 173 1.73 -6.13 -6.34
C THR A 173 0.62 -5.09 -6.16
N ILE A 174 0.44 -4.16 -7.12
CA ILE A 174 -0.65 -3.20 -7.14
C ILE A 174 -1.85 -3.79 -7.87
N ARG A 175 -3.04 -3.62 -7.29
CA ARG A 175 -4.30 -4.00 -7.94
C ARG A 175 -4.48 -3.25 -9.26
N ARG A 176 -4.75 -4.01 -10.34
CA ARG A 176 -4.93 -3.50 -11.72
C ARG A 176 -3.72 -2.65 -12.16
N PRO A 177 -2.51 -3.23 -12.29
CA PRO A 177 -1.33 -2.45 -12.67
C PRO A 177 -1.49 -1.84 -14.06
N LEU A 178 -0.68 -0.82 -14.36
CA LEU A 178 -0.51 -0.34 -15.74
C LEU A 178 0.15 -1.45 -16.58
N PRO A 179 -0.18 -1.56 -17.89
CA PRO A 179 0.60 -2.38 -18.80
C PRO A 179 2.09 -2.01 -18.72
N ILE A 180 2.97 -3.01 -18.72
CA ILE A 180 4.42 -2.79 -18.48
C ILE A 180 5.02 -1.81 -19.47
N ASP A 181 4.70 -1.96 -20.75
CA ASP A 181 5.22 -1.06 -21.80
C ASP A 181 4.77 0.39 -21.58
N GLU A 182 3.52 0.60 -21.14
CA GLU A 182 2.99 1.92 -20.85
C GLU A 182 3.61 2.51 -19.58
N GLY A 183 3.62 1.74 -18.49
CA GLY A 183 4.12 2.18 -17.19
C GLY A 183 5.61 2.48 -17.19
N THR A 184 6.42 1.62 -17.81
CA THR A 184 7.87 1.84 -17.94
C THR A 184 8.20 3.02 -18.85
N ARG A 185 7.45 3.21 -19.94
CA ARG A 185 7.61 4.38 -20.83
C ARG A 185 7.28 5.68 -20.09
N LEU A 186 6.13 5.76 -19.43
CA LEU A 186 5.71 6.95 -18.67
C LEU A 186 6.68 7.27 -17.52
N ALA A 187 7.11 6.25 -16.78
CA ALA A 187 8.10 6.42 -15.71
C ALA A 187 9.43 6.97 -16.26
N ARG A 188 9.90 6.44 -17.39
CA ARG A 188 11.15 6.89 -18.03
C ARG A 188 11.06 8.31 -18.57
N GLU A 189 9.97 8.66 -19.26
CA GLU A 189 9.74 10.01 -19.78
C GLU A 189 9.74 11.05 -18.65
N ALA A 190 9.01 10.77 -17.57
CA ALA A 190 8.97 11.65 -16.40
C ALA A 190 10.34 11.77 -15.71
N ALA A 191 11.07 10.66 -15.54
CA ALA A 191 12.40 10.67 -14.95
C ALA A 191 13.41 11.45 -15.81
N HIS A 192 13.39 11.29 -17.13
CA HIS A 192 14.23 12.08 -18.03
C HIS A 192 13.85 13.56 -18.01
N ARG A 193 12.55 13.89 -17.94
CA ARG A 193 12.12 15.29 -17.82
C ARG A 193 12.64 15.93 -16.54
N ALA A 194 12.58 15.22 -15.42
CA ALA A 194 13.17 15.67 -14.15
C ALA A 194 14.68 15.93 -14.29
N LEU A 195 15.43 15.03 -14.96
CA LEU A 195 16.88 15.18 -15.13
C LEU A 195 17.30 16.26 -16.11
N VAL A 196 16.44 16.61 -17.09
CA VAL A 196 16.65 17.76 -17.97
C VAL A 196 16.50 19.07 -17.20
N LEU A 197 15.59 19.12 -16.22
CA LEU A 197 15.32 20.29 -15.38
C LEU A 197 16.35 20.43 -14.24
N ASP A 198 16.73 19.31 -13.64
CA ASP A 198 17.74 19.21 -12.60
C ASP A 198 18.55 17.93 -12.78
N GLU A 199 19.75 18.09 -13.35
CA GLU A 199 20.68 16.99 -13.53
C GLU A 199 21.24 16.43 -12.22
N THR A 200 20.91 16.97 -11.05
CA THR A 200 21.29 16.43 -9.74
C THR A 200 20.16 15.68 -9.05
N ASN A 201 18.98 15.57 -9.68
CA ASN A 201 17.83 14.92 -9.09
C ASN A 201 18.10 13.42 -8.81
N GLY A 202 18.27 13.09 -7.53
CA GLY A 202 18.62 11.74 -7.10
C GLY A 202 17.46 10.75 -7.25
N GLU A 203 16.23 11.20 -7.01
CA GLU A 203 15.06 10.33 -7.13
C GLU A 203 14.81 9.89 -8.58
N ALA A 204 14.88 10.83 -9.53
CA ALA A 204 14.71 10.51 -10.95
C ALA A 204 15.74 9.48 -11.43
N ARG A 205 17.01 9.61 -11.00
CA ARG A 205 18.03 8.57 -11.22
C ARG A 205 17.69 7.25 -10.54
N GLY A 206 17.18 7.30 -9.32
CA GLY A 206 16.69 6.13 -8.60
C GLY A 206 15.63 5.35 -9.39
N VAL A 207 14.69 6.06 -10.02
CA VAL A 207 13.66 5.46 -10.89
C VAL A 207 14.29 4.81 -12.12
N LEU A 208 15.22 5.47 -12.81
CA LEU A 208 15.92 4.89 -13.96
C LEU A 208 16.70 3.63 -13.59
N GLY A 209 17.43 3.65 -12.47
CA GLY A 209 18.15 2.48 -11.98
C GLY A 209 17.21 1.31 -11.64
N ARG A 210 16.04 1.60 -11.05
CA ARG A 210 15.02 0.58 -10.79
C ARG A 210 14.38 0.04 -12.06
N LEU A 211 14.14 0.86 -13.08
CA LEU A 211 13.65 0.40 -14.39
C LEU A 211 14.66 -0.55 -15.06
N ARG A 212 15.94 -0.17 -15.04
CA ARG A 212 17.04 -1.01 -15.55
C ARG A 212 17.10 -2.37 -14.85
N MET A 213 16.98 -2.36 -13.52
CA MET A 213 17.01 -3.58 -12.71
C MET A 213 15.79 -4.48 -12.96
N ILE A 214 14.57 -3.92 -12.88
CA ILE A 214 13.35 -4.72 -12.84
C ILE A 214 12.93 -5.19 -14.23
N TYR A 215 13.04 -4.33 -15.24
CA TYR A 215 12.43 -4.58 -16.56
C TYR A 215 13.46 -4.76 -17.69
N GLU A 216 14.62 -4.09 -17.62
CA GLU A 216 15.61 -4.15 -18.71
C GLU A 216 16.72 -5.19 -18.48
N ARG A 217 16.84 -5.69 -17.24
CA ARG A 217 17.88 -6.64 -16.80
C ARG A 217 19.30 -6.08 -16.95
N ASP A 218 19.43 -4.76 -16.98
CA ASP A 218 20.72 -4.05 -17.01
C ASP A 218 21.22 -3.82 -15.57
N TRP A 219 21.74 -4.88 -14.96
CA TRP A 219 22.25 -4.84 -13.58
C TRP A 219 23.41 -3.85 -13.38
N PRO A 220 24.44 -3.79 -14.25
CA PRO A 220 25.53 -2.82 -14.10
C PRO A 220 25.06 -1.37 -14.25
N GLY A 221 24.17 -1.10 -15.22
CA GLY A 221 23.60 0.24 -15.39
C GLY A 221 22.71 0.63 -14.21
N ALA A 222 21.93 -0.31 -13.67
CA ALA A 222 21.14 -0.09 -12.46
C ALA A 222 22.02 0.28 -11.26
N GLU A 223 23.12 -0.44 -11.03
CA GLU A 223 24.07 -0.14 -9.95
C GLU A 223 24.64 1.28 -10.08
N ALA A 224 25.09 1.64 -11.28
CA ALA A 224 25.66 2.96 -11.56
C ALA A 224 24.65 4.08 -11.28
N ASP A 225 23.42 3.95 -11.78
CA ASP A 225 22.36 4.95 -11.58
C ASP A 225 21.96 5.07 -10.10
N LEU A 226 21.82 3.95 -9.38
CA LEU A 226 21.42 3.91 -7.96
C LEU A 226 22.54 4.42 -7.03
N ALA A 227 23.79 4.05 -7.28
CA ALA A 227 24.92 4.58 -6.54
C ALA A 227 25.06 6.09 -6.77
N ARG A 228 24.84 6.56 -8.00
CA ARG A 228 24.86 7.99 -8.31
C ARG A 228 23.69 8.73 -7.65
N ALA A 229 22.50 8.14 -7.60
CA ALA A 229 21.35 8.71 -6.89
C ALA A 229 21.67 9.00 -5.42
N VAL A 230 22.27 8.03 -4.71
CA VAL A 230 22.69 8.21 -3.31
C VAL A 230 23.81 9.24 -3.17
N ALA A 231 24.78 9.26 -4.09
CA ALA A 231 25.86 10.24 -4.07
C ALA A 231 25.38 11.69 -4.27
N LEU A 232 24.34 11.89 -5.08
CA LEU A 232 23.74 13.21 -5.31
C LEU A 232 22.82 13.65 -4.18
N ALA A 233 22.10 12.71 -3.56
CA ALA A 233 21.17 12.98 -2.48
C ALA A 233 21.46 12.09 -1.25
N PRO A 234 22.59 12.32 -0.53
CA PRO A 234 23.00 11.47 0.57
C PRO A 234 22.06 11.52 1.78
N GLN A 235 21.17 12.51 1.85
CA GLN A 235 20.14 12.65 2.88
C GLN A 235 18.75 12.28 2.36
N SER A 236 18.63 11.64 1.18
CA SER A 236 17.36 11.17 0.65
C SER A 236 17.08 9.75 1.12
N PRO A 237 16.02 9.51 1.92
CA PRO A 237 15.58 8.18 2.26
C PRO A 237 15.19 7.37 1.02
N ASP A 238 14.67 8.01 -0.02
CA ASP A 238 14.25 7.35 -1.26
C ASP A 238 15.41 6.83 -2.10
N ALA A 239 16.48 7.62 -2.22
CA ALA A 239 17.70 7.18 -2.90
C ALA A 239 18.34 5.99 -2.18
N ALA A 240 18.46 6.08 -0.85
CA ALA A 240 18.99 5.00 -0.02
C ALA A 240 18.11 3.73 -0.11
N PHE A 241 16.78 3.90 -0.07
CA PHE A 241 15.83 2.80 -0.23
C PHE A 241 15.97 2.12 -1.59
N ALA A 242 16.05 2.89 -2.69
CA ALA A 242 16.21 2.34 -4.03
C ALA A 242 17.53 1.54 -4.18
N LEU A 243 18.64 2.03 -3.62
CA LEU A 243 19.91 1.30 -3.58
C LEU A 243 19.77 0.01 -2.75
N ALA A 244 19.12 0.07 -1.59
CA ALA A 244 18.92 -1.11 -0.75
C ALA A 244 18.14 -2.23 -1.47
N LEU A 245 17.11 -1.90 -2.25
CA LEU A 245 16.39 -2.90 -3.05
C LEU A 245 17.33 -3.63 -4.02
N PHE A 246 18.28 -2.92 -4.63
CA PHE A 246 19.26 -3.49 -5.53
C PHE A 246 20.30 -4.35 -4.79
N LEU A 247 20.77 -3.89 -3.63
CA LEU A 247 21.66 -4.68 -2.76
C LEU A 247 21.01 -6.03 -2.38
N LEU A 248 19.72 -6.03 -2.04
CA LEU A 248 18.95 -7.25 -1.76
C LEU A 248 18.79 -8.16 -2.99
N ALA A 249 18.57 -7.59 -4.18
CA ALA A 249 18.47 -8.35 -5.43
C ALA A 249 19.82 -8.93 -5.88
N THR A 250 20.95 -8.36 -5.41
CA THR A 250 22.31 -8.76 -5.80
C THR A 250 23.07 -9.48 -4.69
N SER A 251 22.35 -10.08 -3.73
CA SER A 251 22.89 -10.88 -2.63
C SER A 251 23.88 -10.14 -1.72
N ARG A 252 23.60 -8.87 -1.42
CA ARG A 252 24.36 -8.04 -0.47
C ARG A 252 23.48 -7.57 0.71
N PRO A 253 22.92 -8.50 1.51
CA PRO A 253 21.96 -8.14 2.55
C PRO A 253 22.58 -7.31 3.67
N ASP A 254 23.85 -7.52 4.05
CA ASP A 254 24.51 -6.75 5.10
C ASP A 254 24.66 -5.26 4.75
N GLU A 255 25.05 -4.98 3.50
CA GLU A 255 25.09 -3.62 2.97
C GLU A 255 23.69 -3.00 2.90
N ALA A 256 22.67 -3.81 2.56
CA ALA A 256 21.28 -3.36 2.55
C ALA A 256 20.77 -3.02 3.95
N VAL A 257 21.08 -3.83 4.97
CA VAL A 257 20.75 -3.55 6.39
C VAL A 257 21.36 -2.21 6.80
N THR A 258 22.65 -2.00 6.52
CA THR A 258 23.35 -0.75 6.85
C THR A 258 22.70 0.46 6.16
N THR A 259 22.38 0.31 4.87
CA THR A 259 21.77 1.37 4.05
C THR A 259 20.36 1.71 4.55
N LEU A 260 19.54 0.71 4.86
CA LEU A 260 18.17 0.87 5.35
C LEU A 260 18.12 1.40 6.78
N ALA A 261 19.05 0.99 7.65
CA ALA A 261 19.17 1.52 9.01
C ALA A 261 19.46 3.03 8.99
N ARG A 262 20.34 3.48 8.08
CA ARG A 262 20.57 4.92 7.86
C ARG A 262 19.33 5.61 7.33
N ALA A 263 18.65 5.04 6.34
CA ALA A 263 17.43 5.62 5.76
C ALA A 263 16.31 5.75 6.82
N ARG A 264 16.17 4.76 7.71
CA ARG A 264 15.25 4.79 8.86
C ARG A 264 15.60 5.93 9.83
N GLY A 265 16.88 6.21 10.05
CA GLY A 265 17.32 7.33 10.89
C GLY A 265 16.88 8.70 10.36
N LEU A 266 16.65 8.81 9.04
CA LEU A 266 16.18 10.03 8.38
C LEU A 266 14.65 10.15 8.36
N ASP A 267 13.93 9.04 8.24
CA ASP A 267 12.46 8.99 8.33
C ASP A 267 12.01 7.79 9.19
N PRO A 268 11.90 7.99 10.52
CA PRO A 268 11.64 6.89 11.46
C PRO A 268 10.24 6.27 11.36
N LEU A 269 9.28 6.93 10.71
CA LEU A 269 7.90 6.44 10.58
C LEU A 269 7.60 5.87 9.19
N ARG A 270 8.60 5.82 8.30
CA ARG A 270 8.47 5.30 6.94
C ARG A 270 8.40 3.77 6.95
N ARG A 271 7.18 3.25 7.12
CA ARG A 271 6.85 1.82 7.21
C ARG A 271 7.56 0.94 6.18
N ASP A 272 7.60 1.33 4.90
CA ASP A 272 8.21 0.54 3.83
C ASP A 272 9.74 0.42 3.97
N ILE A 273 10.45 1.41 4.53
CA ILE A 273 11.87 1.22 4.90
C ILE A 273 11.99 0.15 5.97
N ILE A 274 11.16 0.22 7.02
CA ILE A 274 11.19 -0.72 8.14
C ILE A 274 10.82 -2.13 7.66
N GLU A 275 9.84 -2.25 6.76
CA GLU A 275 9.46 -3.50 6.11
C GLU A 275 10.62 -4.12 5.31
N HIS A 276 11.40 -3.31 4.59
CA HIS A 276 12.54 -3.79 3.82
C HIS A 276 13.77 -4.04 4.69
N LEU A 277 13.90 -3.37 5.84
CA LEU A 277 14.90 -3.72 6.85
C LEU A 277 14.61 -5.13 7.39
N GLY A 278 13.34 -5.46 7.60
CA GLY A 278 12.92 -6.83 7.91
C GLY A 278 13.30 -7.84 6.83
N LEU A 279 13.09 -7.52 5.55
CA LEU A 279 13.53 -8.37 4.44
C LEU A 279 15.06 -8.51 4.38
N ALA A 280 15.80 -7.43 4.63
CA ALA A 280 17.26 -7.44 4.64
C ALA A 280 17.81 -8.34 5.74
N HIS A 281 17.30 -8.22 6.97
CA HIS A 281 17.63 -9.13 8.07
C HIS A 281 17.29 -10.59 7.73
N TRP A 282 16.14 -10.84 7.08
CA TRP A 282 15.77 -12.20 6.68
C TRP A 282 16.78 -12.81 5.70
N MET A 283 17.20 -12.04 4.68
CA MET A 283 18.21 -12.46 3.71
C MET A 283 19.62 -12.55 4.32
N ALA A 284 19.91 -11.81 5.40
CA ALA A 284 21.13 -11.94 6.19
C ALA A 284 21.11 -13.13 7.17
N ALA A 285 20.06 -13.98 7.12
CA ALA A 285 19.84 -15.08 8.07
C ALA A 285 19.64 -14.63 9.54
N GLU A 286 19.21 -13.39 9.75
CA GLU A 286 18.92 -12.77 11.04
C GLU A 286 17.40 -12.80 11.32
N GLY A 287 16.86 -14.01 11.51
CA GLY A 287 15.42 -14.26 11.55
C GLY A 287 14.67 -13.49 12.65
N GLU A 288 15.20 -13.42 13.87
CA GLU A 288 14.53 -12.71 14.98
C GLU A 288 14.57 -11.18 14.79
N GLN A 289 15.67 -10.63 14.27
CA GLN A 289 15.77 -9.22 13.90
C GLN A 289 14.78 -8.87 12.78
N SER A 290 14.61 -9.78 11.82
CA SER A 290 13.60 -9.65 10.78
C SER A 290 12.18 -9.56 11.37
N LEU A 291 11.82 -10.49 12.26
CA LEU A 291 10.51 -10.48 12.93
C LEU A 291 10.29 -9.22 13.76
N ALA A 292 11.32 -8.71 14.44
CA ALA A 292 11.24 -7.46 15.20
C ALA A 292 10.93 -6.27 14.29
N ALA A 293 11.71 -6.08 13.22
CA ALA A 293 11.51 -4.98 12.27
C ALA A 293 10.13 -5.07 11.59
N LEU A 294 9.72 -6.27 11.15
CA LEU A 294 8.41 -6.43 10.54
C LEU A 294 7.25 -6.22 11.53
N GLY A 295 7.44 -6.59 12.81
CA GLY A 295 6.46 -6.32 13.87
C GLY A 295 6.28 -4.83 14.13
N GLU A 296 7.37 -4.07 14.08
CA GLU A 296 7.34 -2.60 14.12
C GLU A 296 6.57 -2.03 12.91
N ALA A 297 6.84 -2.51 11.70
CA ALA A 297 6.12 -2.08 10.50
C ALA A 297 4.61 -2.36 10.59
N VAL A 298 4.19 -3.50 11.14
CA VAL A 298 2.78 -3.81 11.43
C VAL A 298 2.19 -2.89 12.50
N SER A 299 2.99 -2.48 13.49
CA SER A 299 2.51 -1.59 14.56
C SER A 299 2.25 -0.17 14.05
N ILE A 300 3.03 0.30 13.07
CA ILE A 300 2.84 1.61 12.42
C ILE A 300 1.54 1.64 11.61
N ASP A 301 1.25 0.56 10.88
CA ASP A 301 0.00 0.40 10.15
C ASP A 301 -0.52 -1.03 10.26
N PRO A 302 -1.46 -1.29 11.19
CA PRO A 302 -2.00 -2.63 11.41
C PRO A 302 -2.75 -3.22 10.21
N THR A 303 -3.16 -2.36 9.26
CA THR A 303 -3.88 -2.74 8.04
C THR A 303 -2.93 -3.04 6.87
N ALA A 304 -1.63 -2.72 7.01
CA ALA A 304 -0.63 -2.99 5.99
C ALA A 304 -0.42 -4.49 5.81
N ARG A 305 -0.71 -4.97 4.60
CA ARG A 305 -0.73 -6.40 4.27
C ARG A 305 0.65 -6.98 4.00
N ARG A 306 1.53 -6.21 3.36
CA ARG A 306 2.87 -6.63 2.94
C ARG A 306 3.80 -7.00 4.11
N PRO A 307 3.90 -6.22 5.20
CA PRO A 307 4.72 -6.62 6.34
C PRO A 307 4.19 -7.89 7.02
N ARG A 308 2.86 -8.09 7.10
CA ARG A 308 2.28 -9.35 7.62
C ARG A 308 2.65 -10.55 6.76
N PHE A 309 2.54 -10.40 5.43
CA PHE A 309 2.93 -11.45 4.51
C PHE A 309 4.42 -11.81 4.66
N ARG A 310 5.32 -10.82 4.77
CA ARG A 310 6.74 -11.09 5.04
C ARG A 310 6.99 -11.76 6.40
N ARG A 311 6.25 -11.39 7.45
CA ARG A 311 6.34 -12.05 8.76
C ARG A 311 5.98 -13.52 8.66
N MET A 312 4.89 -13.82 7.96
CA MET A 312 4.47 -15.19 7.67
C MET A 312 5.61 -15.99 7.02
N LEU A 313 6.28 -15.45 5.99
CA LEU A 313 7.40 -16.12 5.32
C LEU A 313 8.56 -16.45 6.28
N VAL A 314 8.94 -15.48 7.11
CA VAL A 314 10.03 -15.64 8.08
C VAL A 314 9.65 -16.67 9.15
N LEU A 315 8.41 -16.64 9.64
CA LEU A 315 7.90 -17.60 10.63
C LEU A 315 7.86 -19.02 10.06
N ASP A 316 7.43 -19.21 8.80
CA ASP A 316 7.45 -20.51 8.14
C ASP A 316 8.88 -21.08 8.08
N GLN A 317 9.86 -20.25 7.69
CA GLN A 317 11.26 -20.68 7.61
C GLN A 317 11.86 -21.02 8.97
N LEU A 318 11.41 -20.35 10.04
CA LEU A 318 11.82 -20.66 11.41
C LEU A 318 11.08 -21.88 12.00
N GLY A 319 10.15 -22.49 11.26
CA GLY A 319 9.33 -23.61 11.74
C GLY A 319 8.24 -23.20 12.74
N ARG A 320 7.96 -21.90 12.88
CA ARG A 320 6.95 -21.34 13.80
C ARG A 320 5.57 -21.36 13.14
N HIS A 321 5.11 -22.55 12.74
CA HIS A 321 3.94 -22.74 11.87
C HIS A 321 2.64 -22.17 12.45
N ASP A 322 2.42 -22.28 13.75
CA ASP A 322 1.20 -21.75 14.40
C ASP A 322 1.13 -20.22 14.30
N GLU A 323 2.25 -19.53 14.51
CA GLU A 323 2.33 -18.08 14.37
C GLU A 323 2.22 -17.64 12.91
N ALA A 324 2.85 -18.38 11.99
CA ALA A 324 2.72 -18.12 10.56
C ALA A 324 1.26 -18.29 10.10
N MET A 325 0.54 -19.29 10.64
CA MET A 325 -0.88 -19.51 10.37
C MET A 325 -1.76 -18.39 10.95
N ALA A 326 -1.39 -17.84 12.11
CA ALA A 326 -2.07 -16.68 12.67
C ALA A 326 -1.94 -15.43 11.78
N GLU A 327 -0.74 -15.19 11.21
CA GLU A 327 -0.56 -14.09 10.24
C GLU A 327 -1.38 -14.31 8.95
N ARG A 328 -1.49 -15.55 8.45
CA ARG A 328 -2.37 -15.90 7.31
C ARG A 328 -3.84 -15.58 7.61
N ARG A 329 -4.32 -15.95 8.80
CA ARG A 329 -5.69 -15.67 9.24
C ARG A 329 -5.99 -14.17 9.21
N ILE A 330 -5.13 -13.37 9.84
CA ILE A 330 -5.30 -11.91 9.87
C ILE A 330 -5.23 -11.33 8.46
N TRP A 331 -4.32 -11.81 7.62
CA TRP A 331 -4.21 -11.35 6.24
C TRP A 331 -5.51 -11.58 5.46
N LEU A 332 -6.16 -12.75 5.63
CA LEU A 332 -7.44 -13.06 4.99
C LEU A 332 -8.59 -12.20 5.52
N GLU A 333 -8.61 -11.92 6.82
CA GLU A 333 -9.58 -11.00 7.43
C GLU A 333 -9.44 -9.59 6.84
N LEU A 334 -8.21 -9.11 6.62
CA LEU A 334 -7.95 -7.82 5.96
C LEU A 334 -8.38 -7.78 4.48
N PHE A 335 -8.61 -8.92 3.85
CA PHE A 335 -9.18 -9.03 2.50
C PHE A 335 -10.69 -9.25 2.47
N ASP A 336 -11.36 -9.20 3.63
CA ASP A 336 -12.78 -9.55 3.76
C ASP A 336 -13.05 -10.99 3.25
N HIS A 337 -12.10 -11.88 3.54
CA HIS A 337 -12.16 -13.31 3.22
C HIS A 337 -12.33 -14.15 4.49
N ALA A 338 -13.17 -13.67 5.42
CA ALA A 338 -13.49 -14.40 6.66
C ALA A 338 -13.94 -15.85 6.46
N PRO A 339 -14.75 -16.20 5.43
CA PRO A 339 -15.08 -17.60 5.14
C PRO A 339 -13.86 -18.46 4.81
N PHE A 340 -12.83 -17.85 4.19
CA PHE A 340 -11.59 -18.53 3.84
C PHE A 340 -10.72 -18.76 5.08
N ALA A 341 -10.63 -17.78 5.97
CA ALA A 341 -9.96 -17.91 7.25
C ALA A 341 -10.57 -19.05 8.09
N ALA A 342 -11.91 -19.11 8.19
CA ALA A 342 -12.60 -20.16 8.91
C ALA A 342 -12.38 -21.56 8.29
N ARG A 343 -12.26 -21.65 6.95
CA ARG A 343 -11.94 -22.90 6.26
C ARG A 343 -10.52 -23.37 6.57
N LEU A 344 -9.54 -22.47 6.54
CA LEU A 344 -8.16 -22.76 6.94
C LEU A 344 -8.10 -23.32 8.37
N ASP A 345 -8.81 -22.70 9.31
CA ASP A 345 -8.90 -23.16 10.70
C ASP A 345 -9.62 -24.50 10.86
N GLY A 346 -10.58 -24.80 9.97
CA GLY A 346 -11.21 -26.11 9.87
C GLY A 346 -10.19 -27.17 9.47
N LEU A 347 -9.53 -26.97 8.32
CA LEU A 347 -8.53 -27.88 7.77
C LEU A 347 -7.37 -28.13 8.73
N MET A 348 -6.89 -27.10 9.43
CA MET A 348 -5.86 -27.26 10.47
C MET A 348 -6.27 -28.25 11.57
N ARG A 349 -7.57 -28.27 11.94
CA ARG A 349 -8.09 -29.14 13.00
C ARG A 349 -8.39 -30.57 12.51
N THR A 350 -8.79 -30.74 11.26
CA THR A 350 -9.27 -32.03 10.74
C THR A 350 -8.24 -32.77 9.90
N ASP A 351 -7.56 -32.07 8.99
CA ASP A 351 -6.71 -32.63 7.93
C ASP A 351 -5.22 -32.27 8.10
N GLY A 352 -4.93 -31.31 8.99
CA GLY A 352 -3.58 -30.88 9.37
C GLY A 352 -2.98 -29.78 8.49
N HIS A 353 -1.73 -29.43 8.81
CA HIS A 353 -1.02 -28.26 8.24
C HIS A 353 -0.96 -28.27 6.71
N ARG A 354 -0.64 -29.43 6.11
CA ARG A 354 -0.49 -29.52 4.65
C ARG A 354 -1.78 -29.23 3.90
N ALA A 355 -2.93 -29.71 4.41
CA ALA A 355 -4.22 -29.45 3.78
C ALA A 355 -4.61 -27.97 3.86
N ALA A 356 -4.39 -27.35 5.03
CA ALA A 356 -4.61 -25.92 5.22
C ALA A 356 -3.72 -25.07 4.31
N MET A 357 -2.46 -25.46 4.13
CA MET A 357 -1.52 -24.80 3.24
C MET A 357 -1.91 -24.91 1.76
N LEU A 358 -2.42 -26.06 1.31
CA LEU A 358 -2.92 -26.20 -0.06
C LEU A 358 -4.11 -25.27 -0.33
N GLU A 359 -5.01 -25.12 0.64
CA GLU A 359 -6.10 -24.15 0.54
C GLU A 359 -5.55 -22.72 0.45
N TRP A 360 -4.64 -22.34 1.36
CA TRP A 360 -3.94 -21.05 1.29
C TRP A 360 -3.28 -20.77 -0.07
N ILE A 361 -2.54 -21.75 -0.60
CA ILE A 361 -1.89 -21.66 -1.90
C ILE A 361 -2.93 -21.45 -3.01
N ALA A 362 -4.04 -22.18 -3.00
CA ALA A 362 -5.11 -22.02 -3.98
C ALA A 362 -5.73 -20.60 -3.95
N MET A 363 -5.78 -19.94 -2.79
CA MET A 363 -6.17 -18.53 -2.72
C MET A 363 -5.15 -17.62 -3.41
N LEU A 364 -3.86 -17.81 -3.15
CA LEU A 364 -2.81 -17.01 -3.80
C LEU A 364 -2.82 -17.19 -5.33
N GLU A 365 -3.09 -18.41 -5.81
CA GLU A 365 -3.29 -18.70 -7.24
C GLU A 365 -4.51 -17.93 -7.80
N ARG A 366 -5.64 -17.90 -7.09
CA ARG A 366 -6.83 -17.11 -7.48
C ARG A 366 -6.56 -15.60 -7.51
N LEU A 367 -5.63 -15.13 -6.67
CA LEU A 367 -5.19 -13.74 -6.64
C LEU A 367 -4.04 -13.47 -7.63
N ASN A 368 -3.66 -14.47 -8.42
CA ASN A 368 -2.60 -14.38 -9.44
C ASN A 368 -1.24 -13.96 -8.85
N GLN A 369 -0.96 -14.37 -7.61
CA GLN A 369 0.28 -14.05 -6.88
C GLN A 369 1.32 -15.17 -7.06
N TRP A 370 1.68 -15.49 -8.31
CA TRP A 370 2.46 -16.70 -8.62
C TRP A 370 3.85 -16.76 -7.99
N TYR A 371 4.52 -15.62 -7.80
CA TYR A 371 5.79 -15.59 -7.08
C TYR A 371 5.62 -16.03 -5.62
N GLU A 372 4.55 -15.56 -4.98
CA GLU A 372 4.21 -15.93 -3.61
C GLU A 372 3.72 -17.38 -3.50
N VAL A 373 2.98 -17.87 -4.50
CA VAL A 373 2.62 -19.28 -4.65
C VAL A 373 3.88 -20.16 -4.65
N ALA A 374 4.91 -19.77 -5.41
CA ALA A 374 6.16 -20.53 -5.47
C ALA A 374 6.83 -20.64 -4.10
N ILE A 375 6.91 -19.53 -3.35
CA ILE A 375 7.48 -19.52 -2.01
C ILE A 375 6.68 -20.42 -1.06
N GLN A 376 5.35 -20.33 -1.12
CA GLN A 376 4.47 -21.08 -0.23
C GLN A 376 4.42 -22.58 -0.54
N ARG A 377 4.65 -22.98 -1.80
CA ARG A 377 4.85 -24.38 -2.18
C ARG A 377 6.15 -24.95 -1.61
N MET A 378 7.20 -24.15 -1.50
CA MET A 378 8.43 -24.58 -0.82
C MET A 378 8.23 -24.86 0.67
N VAL A 379 7.27 -24.19 1.34
CA VAL A 379 6.93 -24.45 2.76
C VAL A 379 6.34 -25.86 2.97
N ILE A 380 5.76 -26.46 1.93
CA ILE A 380 5.19 -27.82 1.97
C ILE A 380 6.02 -28.84 1.16
N ASP A 381 7.30 -28.52 0.93
CA ASP A 381 8.27 -29.33 0.19
C ASP A 381 7.84 -29.70 -1.25
N ASP A 382 7.02 -28.86 -1.89
CA ASP A 382 6.56 -29.05 -3.26
C ASP A 382 7.44 -28.29 -4.27
N ALA A 383 8.63 -28.85 -4.53
CA ALA A 383 9.60 -28.27 -5.46
C ALA A 383 9.07 -28.17 -6.90
N THR A 384 8.28 -29.15 -7.35
CA THR A 384 7.75 -29.17 -8.73
C THR A 384 6.73 -28.07 -8.93
N GLY A 385 5.74 -27.98 -8.04
CA GLY A 385 4.76 -26.90 -8.11
C GLY A 385 5.37 -25.52 -7.87
N ALA A 386 6.42 -25.41 -7.05
CA ALA A 386 7.16 -24.16 -6.88
C ALA A 386 7.83 -23.72 -8.20
N LEU A 387 8.45 -24.63 -8.94
CA LEU A 387 9.04 -24.34 -10.24
C LEU A 387 7.99 -23.96 -11.29
N ASP A 388 6.84 -24.64 -11.32
CA ASP A 388 5.73 -24.29 -12.20
C ASP A 388 5.23 -22.86 -11.93
N ALA A 389 5.10 -22.51 -10.64
CA ALA A 389 4.70 -21.18 -10.21
C ALA A 389 5.76 -20.10 -10.53
N LEU A 390 7.06 -20.41 -10.41
CA LEU A 390 8.13 -19.50 -10.84
C LEU A 390 8.12 -19.26 -12.35
N GLU A 391 7.95 -20.30 -13.16
CA GLU A 391 7.81 -20.18 -14.62
C GLU A 391 6.63 -19.28 -14.98
N ARG A 392 5.51 -19.42 -14.27
CA ARG A 392 4.34 -18.55 -14.43
C ARG A 392 4.63 -17.11 -14.02
N ALA A 393 5.27 -16.90 -12.87
CA ALA A 393 5.66 -15.57 -12.39
C ALA A 393 6.59 -14.85 -13.37
N VAL A 394 7.52 -15.56 -14.00
CA VAL A 394 8.38 -15.03 -15.07
C VAL A 394 7.56 -14.64 -16.31
N SER A 395 6.61 -15.49 -16.72
CA SER A 395 5.77 -15.23 -17.90
C SER A 395 4.83 -14.02 -17.70
N GLU A 396 4.44 -13.75 -16.46
CA GLU A 396 3.58 -12.62 -16.10
C GLU A 396 4.38 -11.39 -15.65
N HIS A 397 5.71 -11.44 -15.76
CA HIS A 397 6.61 -10.34 -15.44
C HIS A 397 6.44 -9.81 -14.00
N ALA A 398 6.28 -10.71 -13.03
CA ALA A 398 6.22 -10.36 -11.62
C ALA A 398 7.48 -9.57 -11.22
N ASP A 399 7.32 -8.36 -10.70
CA ASP A 399 8.44 -7.47 -10.36
C ASP A 399 9.30 -8.00 -9.20
N SER A 400 8.71 -8.78 -8.29
CA SER A 400 9.43 -9.44 -7.19
C SER A 400 10.35 -10.58 -7.65
N ILE A 401 10.26 -11.03 -8.91
CA ILE A 401 11.09 -12.13 -9.43
C ILE A 401 12.59 -11.81 -9.38
N ILE A 402 12.96 -10.52 -9.30
CA ILE A 402 14.34 -10.07 -9.12
C ILE A 402 15.01 -10.67 -7.89
N TYR A 403 14.23 -11.06 -6.87
CA TYR A 403 14.74 -11.64 -5.64
C TYR A 403 14.77 -13.17 -5.64
N MET A 404 14.36 -13.82 -6.74
CA MET A 404 14.34 -15.28 -6.84
C MET A 404 15.68 -15.90 -6.43
N GLY A 405 16.80 -15.32 -6.90
CA GLY A 405 18.14 -15.80 -6.59
C GLY A 405 18.63 -15.60 -5.16
N THR A 406 17.94 -14.78 -4.37
CA THR A 406 18.37 -14.34 -3.03
C THR A 406 17.41 -14.73 -1.91
N TYR A 407 16.16 -15.09 -2.24
CA TYR A 407 15.19 -15.55 -1.24
C TYR A 407 15.63 -16.90 -0.66
N PRO A 408 15.78 -17.03 0.67
CA PRO A 408 16.22 -18.28 1.29
C PRO A 408 15.29 -19.46 0.99
N SER A 409 14.00 -19.21 0.76
CA SER A 409 12.99 -20.22 0.41
C SER A 409 13.34 -21.02 -0.86
N PHE A 410 14.15 -20.47 -1.76
CA PHE A 410 14.52 -21.13 -3.01
C PHE A 410 15.90 -21.80 -3.00
N HIS A 411 16.65 -21.72 -1.88
CA HIS A 411 17.93 -22.41 -1.75
C HIS A 411 17.88 -23.90 -2.15
N PRO A 412 16.83 -24.69 -1.78
CA PRO A 412 16.74 -26.09 -2.21
C PRO A 412 16.65 -26.28 -3.73
N LEU A 413 16.19 -25.26 -4.48
CA LEU A 413 16.02 -25.33 -5.94
C LEU A 413 17.30 -24.99 -6.72
N HIS A 414 18.39 -24.57 -6.08
CA HIS A 414 19.59 -24.11 -6.79
C HIS A 414 20.26 -25.21 -7.63
N GLY A 415 20.08 -26.48 -7.25
CA GLY A 415 20.53 -27.64 -8.04
C GLY A 415 19.63 -28.00 -9.23
N GLU A 416 18.40 -27.48 -9.27
CA GLU A 416 17.41 -27.83 -10.28
C GLU A 416 17.69 -27.16 -11.63
N SER A 417 17.74 -27.97 -12.69
CA SER A 417 18.02 -27.48 -14.04
C SER A 417 17.00 -26.44 -14.52
N ARG A 418 15.71 -26.62 -14.15
CA ARG A 418 14.62 -25.68 -14.43
C ARG A 418 14.89 -24.32 -13.78
N TYR A 419 15.24 -24.31 -12.50
CA TYR A 419 15.56 -23.10 -11.74
C TYR A 419 16.76 -22.36 -12.32
N GLN A 420 17.84 -23.08 -12.63
CA GLN A 420 19.05 -22.49 -13.22
C GLN A 420 18.79 -21.86 -14.60
N ARG A 421 17.86 -22.43 -15.40
CA ARG A 421 17.44 -21.80 -16.66
C ARG A 421 16.73 -20.47 -16.41
N LEU A 422 15.81 -20.41 -15.45
CA LEU A 422 15.13 -19.16 -15.09
C LEU A 422 16.12 -18.10 -14.59
N MET A 423 17.08 -18.49 -13.74
CA MET A 423 18.15 -17.61 -13.27
C MET A 423 18.97 -17.02 -14.42
N ARG A 424 19.32 -17.83 -15.42
CA ARG A 424 20.02 -17.35 -16.62
C ARG A 424 19.14 -16.45 -17.49
N GLN A 425 17.88 -16.81 -17.69
CA GLN A 425 16.92 -16.00 -18.46
C GLN A 425 16.75 -14.59 -17.87
N LEU A 426 16.74 -14.48 -16.53
CA LEU A 426 16.60 -13.22 -15.82
C LEU A 426 17.92 -12.47 -15.60
N GLY A 427 19.06 -13.05 -15.97
CA GLY A 427 20.39 -12.47 -15.71
C GLY A 427 20.82 -12.54 -14.24
N LEU A 428 20.13 -13.32 -13.40
CA LEU A 428 20.34 -13.43 -11.95
C LEU A 428 21.43 -14.44 -11.56
N ALA A 429 22.04 -15.15 -12.50
CA ALA A 429 23.03 -16.20 -12.20
C ALA A 429 24.22 -15.71 -11.35
N LYS A 430 24.57 -14.42 -11.44
CA LYS A 430 25.64 -13.80 -10.64
C LYS A 430 25.17 -13.30 -9.27
N CYS A 431 23.86 -13.29 -9.04
CA CYS A 431 23.21 -12.74 -7.85
C CYS A 431 22.94 -13.82 -6.78
N GLN A 432 23.51 -15.02 -6.92
CA GLN A 432 23.34 -16.09 -5.92
C GLN A 432 24.30 -15.91 -4.75
N PRO A 433 23.87 -16.22 -3.51
CA PRO A 433 24.77 -16.19 -2.36
C PRO A 433 25.94 -17.14 -2.54
N GLN A 434 27.15 -16.65 -2.26
CA GLN A 434 28.38 -17.44 -2.31
C GLN A 434 28.29 -18.55 -1.26
N GLY A 435 28.21 -19.82 -1.71
CA GLY A 435 28.10 -20.99 -0.84
C GLY A 435 26.97 -21.96 -1.19
N ALA A 436 26.03 -21.57 -2.07
CA ALA A 436 24.96 -22.45 -2.54
C ALA A 436 25.40 -23.37 -3.71
N ALA A 437 26.63 -23.89 -3.65
CA ALA A 437 27.07 -24.92 -4.59
C ALA A 437 26.24 -26.19 -4.35
N PRO A 438 25.85 -26.93 -5.41
CA PRO A 438 25.13 -28.18 -5.25
C PRO A 438 25.98 -29.14 -4.41
N ARG A 439 25.42 -29.68 -3.33
CA ARG A 439 26.00 -30.87 -2.69
C ARG A 439 26.00 -31.95 -3.76
N GLN A 440 27.18 -32.26 -4.29
CA GLN A 440 27.37 -33.42 -5.15
C GLN A 440 27.04 -34.65 -4.29
N GLY A 441 25.95 -35.33 -4.66
CA GLY A 441 25.56 -36.64 -4.17
C GLY A 441 25.42 -37.56 -5.36
#